data_AF-A0A7C7XEP5-F1
#
_entry.id   AF-A0A7C7XEP5-F1
#
_cell.length_a   1.000
_cell.length_b   1.000
_cell.length_c   1.000
_cell.angle_alpha   90.00
_cell.angle_beta   90.00
_cell.angle_gamma   90.00
#
_symmetry.space_group_name_H-M   'P 1'
#
loop_
_entity.id
_entity.type
_entity.pdbx_description
1 polymer ?
#
loop_
_entity_poly.entity_id
_entity_poly.type
_entity_poly.pdbx_seq_one_letter_code
_entity_poly.pdbx_strand_id
1 'polypeptide(L)' 'MAQPTLAIIALVLVTVALIGQAIEMRKIRIKKYGEGSIGHPNIFLDKKNFKWYALIGIGFGLAFGAQFF' A
#
# COMPACT_ATOMS: atom_id res chain seq x y z
N MET A 1 15.12 21.60 4.64
CA MET A 1 15.63 21.47 3.24
C MET A 1 15.11 20.13 2.73
N ALA A 2 14.71 19.99 1.47
CA ALA A 2 14.24 18.70 0.99
C ALA A 2 15.33 17.62 1.17
N GLN A 3 15.01 16.52 1.86
CA GLN A 3 15.94 15.41 2.09
C GLN A 3 15.77 14.36 0.98
N PRO A 4 16.60 14.38 -0.09
CA PRO A 4 16.37 13.56 -1.28
C PRO A 4 16.41 12.06 -0.98
N THR A 5 17.31 11.61 -0.09
CA THR A 5 17.38 10.21 0.32
C THR A 5 16.11 9.75 1.01
N LEU A 6 15.55 10.57 1.91
CA LEU A 6 14.32 10.24 2.63
C LEU A 6 13.11 10.23 1.69
N ALA A 7 13.06 11.16 0.73
CA ALA A 7 12.03 11.19 -0.31
C ALA A 7 12.07 9.95 -1.22
N ILE A 8 13.27 9.48 -1.60
CA ILE A 8 13.43 8.25 -2.39
C ILE A 8 12.99 7.02 -1.58
N ILE A 9 13.37 6.93 -0.30
CA ILE A 9 12.94 5.84 0.59
C ILE A 9 11.41 5.83 0.71
N ALA A 10 10.81 7.01 0.92
CA ALA A 10 9.36 7.16 0.99
C ALA A 10 8.67 6.67 -0.28
N LEU A 11 9.18 7.06 -1.46
CA LEU A 11 8.64 6.62 -2.75
C LEU A 11 8.73 5.10 -2.94
N VAL A 12 9.86 4.50 -2.59
CA VAL A 12 10.05 3.04 -2.67
C VAL A 12 9.06 2.32 -1.74
N LEU A 13 8.90 2.80 -0.51
CA LEU A 13 7.97 2.21 0.46
C LEU A 13 6.52 2.26 -0.04
N VAL A 14 6.07 3.43 -0.53
CA VAL A 14 4.71 3.57 -1.09
C VAL A 14 4.53 2.66 -2.30
N THR A 15 5.51 2.60 -3.19
CA THR A 15 5.44 1.77 -4.41
C THR A 15 5.33 0.29 -4.07
N VAL A 16 6.19 -0.21 -3.19
CA VAL A 16 6.14 -1.61 -2.72
C VAL A 16 4.83 -1.90 -2.02
N ALA A 17 4.33 -0.96 -1.21
CA ALA A 17 3.07 -1.13 -0.50
C ALA A 17 1.87 -1.26 -1.44
N LEU A 18 1.79 -0.41 -2.47
CA LEU A 18 0.72 -0.44 -3.47
C LEU A 18 0.74 -1.73 -4.30
N ILE A 19 1.93 -2.14 -4.77
CA ILE A 19 2.09 -3.40 -5.51
C ILE A 19 1.70 -4.59 -4.64
N GLY A 20 2.22 -4.64 -3.41
CA GLY A 20 1.91 -5.68 -2.44
C GLY A 20 0.43 -5.77 -2.11
N GLN A 21 -0.23 -4.61 -1.93
CA GLN A 21 -1.66 -4.50 -1.73
C GLN A 21 -2.43 -5.08 -2.92
N ALA A 22 -2.11 -4.68 -4.15
CA ALA A 22 -2.78 -5.21 -5.35
C ALA A 22 -2.66 -6.74 -5.46
N ILE A 23 -1.50 -7.30 -5.14
CA ILE A 23 -1.29 -8.76 -5.12
C ILE A 23 -2.13 -9.42 -4.02
N GLU A 24 -2.14 -8.87 -2.81
CA GLU A 24 -2.94 -9.38 -1.69
C GLU A 24 -4.44 -9.33 -2.00
N MET A 25 -4.91 -8.24 -2.62
CA MET A 25 -6.28 -8.09 -3.09
C MET A 25 -6.65 -9.11 -4.14
N ARG A 26 -5.76 -9.39 -5.10
CA ARG A 26 -5.95 -10.47 -6.08
C ARG A 26 -6.11 -11.82 -5.39
N LYS A 27 -5.28 -12.11 -4.36
CA LYS A 27 -5.37 -13.34 -3.57
C LYS A 27 -6.70 -13.44 -2.80
N ILE A 28 -7.15 -12.36 -2.17
CA ILE A 28 -8.44 -12.31 -1.46
C ILE A 28 -9.59 -12.52 -2.44
N ARG A 29 -9.55 -11.83 -3.59
CA ARG A 29 -10.57 -11.93 -4.65
C ARG A 29 -10.78 -13.37 -5.07
N ILE A 30 -9.71 -14.03 -5.49
CA ILE A 30 -9.75 -15.42 -5.95
C ILE A 30 -10.22 -16.35 -4.82
N LYS A 31 -9.70 -16.19 -3.60
CA LYS A 31 -10.01 -17.07 -2.47
C LYS A 31 -11.46 -16.94 -1.98
N LYS A 32 -12.02 -15.73 -1.92
CA LYS A 32 -13.35 -15.48 -1.35
C LYS A 32 -14.48 -15.48 -2.38
N TYR A 33 -14.19 -15.05 -3.60
CA TYR A 33 -15.22 -14.79 -4.62
C TYR A 33 -15.06 -15.65 -5.89
N GLY A 34 -14.01 -16.48 -5.97
CA GLY A 34 -13.76 -17.39 -7.09
C GLY A 34 -12.97 -16.75 -8.24
N GLU A 35 -12.43 -17.60 -9.11
CA GLU A 35 -11.79 -17.18 -10.36
C GLU A 35 -12.86 -16.67 -11.34
N GLY A 36 -12.63 -15.49 -11.93
CA GLY A 36 -13.60 -14.82 -12.82
C GLY A 36 -14.51 -13.79 -12.14
N SER A 37 -14.51 -13.72 -10.80
CA SER A 37 -15.23 -12.66 -10.08
C SER A 37 -14.54 -11.30 -10.25
N ILE A 38 -15.34 -10.26 -10.53
CA ILE A 38 -14.95 -8.85 -10.48
C ILE A 38 -14.55 -8.39 -9.06
N GLY A 39 -14.81 -9.21 -8.03
CA GLY A 39 -14.52 -8.91 -6.64
C GLY A 39 -15.58 -8.03 -5.99
N HIS A 40 -15.44 -7.80 -4.67
CA HIS A 40 -16.34 -6.96 -3.89
C HIS A 40 -15.56 -5.82 -3.24
N PRO A 41 -16.12 -4.60 -3.08
CA PRO A 41 -15.42 -3.48 -2.44
C PRO A 41 -14.90 -3.78 -1.04
N ASN A 42 -15.51 -4.73 -0.34
CA ASN A 42 -15.06 -5.17 0.99
C ASN A 42 -13.67 -5.86 0.97
N ILE A 43 -13.11 -6.17 -0.20
CA ILE A 43 -11.70 -6.60 -0.33
C ILE A 43 -10.76 -5.50 0.18
N PHE A 44 -11.08 -4.21 -0.04
CA PHE A 44 -10.28 -3.08 0.47
C PHE A 44 -10.21 -3.06 1.99
N LEU A 45 -11.24 -3.55 2.68
CA LEU A 45 -11.34 -3.56 4.14
C LEU A 45 -10.87 -4.88 4.77
N ASP A 46 -10.38 -5.84 3.98
CA ASP A 46 -9.86 -7.09 4.52
C ASP A 46 -8.65 -6.84 5.42
N LYS A 47 -8.62 -7.45 6.61
CA LYS A 47 -7.54 -7.32 7.58
C LYS A 47 -6.14 -7.61 7.01
N LYS A 48 -6.04 -8.42 5.95
CA LYS A 48 -4.77 -8.69 5.27
C LYS A 48 -4.18 -7.46 4.56
N ASN A 49 -5.01 -6.49 4.20
CA ASN A 49 -4.59 -5.22 3.60
C ASN A 49 -4.09 -4.19 4.62
N PHE A 50 -4.39 -4.38 5.91
CA PHE A 50 -3.99 -3.43 6.97
C PHE A 50 -2.49 -3.13 6.97
N LYS A 51 -1.65 -4.16 6.81
CA LYS A 51 -0.19 -4.00 6.75
C LYS A 51 0.26 -3.11 5.58
N TRP A 52 -0.44 -3.16 4.45
CA TRP A 52 -0.12 -2.35 3.29
C TRP A 52 -0.54 -0.90 3.50
N TYR A 53 -1.71 -0.66 4.11
CA TYR A 53 -2.11 0.71 4.50
C TYR A 53 -1.17 1.33 5.52
N ALA A 54 -0.71 0.56 6.51
CA ALA A 54 0.30 1.03 7.46
C ALA A 54 1.59 1.45 6.74
N LEU A 55 2.06 0.65 5.78
CA LEU A 55 3.25 0.95 5.00
C LEU A 55 3.09 2.18 4.09
N ILE A 56 1.90 2.35 3.49
CA ILE A 56 1.54 3.57 2.74
C ILE A 56 1.57 4.80 3.67
N GLY A 57 0.96 4.69 4.86
CA GLY A 57 0.94 5.76 5.85
C GLY A 57 2.34 6.16 6.31
N ILE A 58 3.21 5.18 6.58
CA ILE A 58 4.63 5.42 6.91
C ILE A 58 5.34 6.11 5.75
N GLY A 59 5.14 5.63 4.51
CA GLY A 59 5.72 6.23 3.32
C GLY A 59 5.33 7.70 3.16
N PHE A 60 4.05 8.04 3.30
CA PHE A 60 3.61 9.44 3.28
C PHE A 60 4.13 10.25 4.46
N GLY A 61 4.24 9.67 5.66
CA GLY A 61 4.86 10.31 6.81
C GLY A 61 6.34 10.66 6.56
N LEU A 62 7.09 9.76 5.93
CA LEU A 62 8.48 10.00 5.55
C LEU A 62 8.59 11.04 4.43
N ALA A 63 7.67 11.04 3.45
CA ALA A 63 7.63 12.07 2.41
C ALA A 63 7.34 13.46 2.99
N PHE A 64 6.38 13.55 3.91
CA PHE A 64 6.09 14.78 4.65
C PHE A 64 7.30 15.22 5.48
N GLY A 65 7.92 14.28 6.20
CA GLY A 65 9.19 14.46 6.89
C GLY A 65 10.25 15.09 5.99
N ALA A 66 10.51 14.47 4.84
CA ALA A 66 11.51 14.88 3.88
C ALA A 66 11.26 16.28 3.28
N GLN A 67 10.00 16.71 3.19
CA GLN A 67 9.63 18.00 2.60
C GLN A 67 9.72 19.15 3.62
N PHE A 68 9.30 18.92 4.86
CA PHE A 68 9.07 19.98 5.84
C PHE A 68 10.09 20.04 6.98
N PHE A 69 10.94 19.02 7.16
CA PHE A 69 11.96 18.97 8.22
C PHE A 69 13.35 18.72 7.61
#